data_AF-A0A953WNP2-F1
#
_entry.id   AF-A0A953WNP2-F1
#
_cell.length_a   1.000
_cell.length_b   1.000
_cell.length_c   1.000
_cell.angle_alpha   90.00
_cell.angle_beta   90.00
_cell.angle_gamma   90.00
#
_symmetry.space_group_name_H-M   'P 1'
#
loop_
_entity.id
_entity.type
_entity.pdbx_description
1 polymer ?
#
loop_
_entity_poly.entity_id
_entity_poly.type
_entity_poly.pdbx_seq_one_letter_code
_entity_poly.pdbx_strand_id
1 'polypeptide(L)'
;CNPPPWGILHAIDMDSGEETWNSVLGTTEDFAPLGLTLHTGMPGLGGPLATGGGLVFIAATMDSYLRAFDGASGDLLWLSRLPASGQAGPMSYVYKGRQYVVIAAGGHSEAGTRQGDYVVAYALPRAGDRKPSLVSRLLDRPGRRFILNMSLIGLALVGAGLLLARFVFRRR
;
A
#
# COMPACT_ATOMS: atom_id res chain seq x y z
N CYS A 1 -7.76 -5.06 -25.13
CA CYS A 1 -7.17 -4.80 -23.79
C CYS A 1 -7.38 -3.35 -23.43
N ASN A 2 -7.70 -3.05 -22.15
CA ASN A 2 -7.78 -1.68 -21.66
C ASN A 2 -6.40 -1.25 -21.13
N PRO A 3 -5.72 -0.24 -21.71
CA PRO A 3 -4.43 0.22 -21.18
C PRO A 3 -4.59 0.85 -19.79
N PRO A 4 -3.56 0.81 -18.93
CA PRO A 4 -3.56 1.52 -17.65
C PRO A 4 -3.55 3.06 -17.84
N PRO A 5 -3.95 3.85 -16.82
CA PRO A 5 -4.24 3.41 -15.45
C PRO A 5 -5.61 2.77 -15.25
N TRP A 6 -5.70 1.71 -14.45
CA TRP A 6 -6.94 0.98 -14.14
C TRP A 6 -7.67 1.48 -12.88
N GLY A 7 -7.04 2.40 -12.15
CA GLY A 7 -7.59 3.01 -10.95
C GLY A 7 -7.03 4.43 -10.79
N ILE A 8 -7.93 5.40 -10.68
CA ILE A 8 -7.61 6.81 -10.51
C ILE A 8 -8.51 7.35 -9.40
N LEU A 9 -7.93 8.15 -8.51
CA LEU A 9 -8.65 9.01 -7.58
C LEU A 9 -8.80 10.38 -8.22
N HIS A 10 -10.03 10.85 -8.36
CA HIS A 10 -10.35 12.16 -8.93
C HIS A 10 -10.84 13.09 -7.82
N ALA A 11 -10.44 14.35 -7.90
CA ALA A 11 -11.06 15.44 -7.15
C ALA A 11 -11.75 16.39 -8.13
N ILE A 12 -13.03 16.64 -7.88
CA ILE A 12 -13.90 17.45 -8.73
C ILE A 12 -14.38 18.63 -7.88
N ASP A 13 -14.26 19.84 -8.43
CA ASP A 13 -14.90 21.03 -7.87
C ASP A 13 -16.41 20.94 -8.10
N MET A 14 -17.19 21.06 -7.02
CA MET A 14 -18.64 20.86 -7.09
C MET A 14 -19.41 22.07 -7.63
N ASP A 15 -18.79 23.26 -7.67
CA ASP A 15 -19.39 24.48 -8.21
C ASP A 15 -19.20 24.54 -9.73
N SER A 16 -17.99 24.29 -10.23
CA SER A 16 -17.65 24.33 -11.66
C SER A 16 -17.83 22.98 -12.38
N GLY A 17 -17.77 21.86 -11.66
CA GLY A 17 -17.71 20.51 -12.23
C GLY A 17 -16.35 20.15 -12.82
N GLU A 18 -15.33 20.99 -12.66
CA GLU A 18 -13.99 20.75 -13.21
C GLU A 18 -13.18 19.81 -12.31
N GLU A 19 -12.31 19.01 -12.93
CA GLU A 19 -11.33 18.21 -12.19
C GLU A 19 -10.20 19.11 -11.68
N THR A 20 -10.03 19.18 -10.36
CA THR A 20 -8.95 19.97 -9.73
C THR A 20 -7.62 19.23 -9.75
N TRP A 21 -7.67 17.91 -9.56
CA TRP A 21 -6.51 17.02 -9.67
C TRP A 21 -6.97 15.56 -9.81
N ASN A 22 -6.04 14.72 -10.28
CA ASN A 22 -6.19 13.28 -10.26
C ASN A 22 -4.91 12.60 -9.76
N SER A 23 -5.03 11.36 -9.30
CA SER A 23 -3.90 10.55 -8.84
C SER A 23 -4.11 9.08 -9.14
N VAL A 24 -3.08 8.42 -9.66
CA VAL A 24 -3.12 6.97 -9.90
C VAL A 24 -3.25 6.23 -8.58
N LEU A 25 -4.29 5.41 -8.45
CA LEU A 25 -4.63 4.73 -7.22
C LEU A 25 -4.40 3.22 -7.38
N GLY A 26 -3.34 2.72 -6.74
CA GLY A 26 -3.02 1.29 -6.67
C GLY A 26 -1.76 0.90 -7.42
N THR A 27 -1.25 -0.28 -7.06
CA THR A 27 -0.03 -0.88 -7.61
C THR A 27 -0.26 -2.34 -7.97
N THR A 28 0.65 -2.91 -8.76
CA THR A 28 0.63 -4.33 -9.10
C THR A 28 1.29 -5.25 -8.07
N GLU A 29 1.69 -4.75 -6.89
CA GLU A 29 2.54 -5.49 -5.94
C GLU A 29 1.97 -6.87 -5.55
N ASP A 30 0.65 -7.00 -5.42
CA ASP A 30 0.00 -8.25 -4.99
C ASP A 30 -0.44 -9.17 -6.13
N PHE A 31 -0.37 -8.71 -7.38
CA PHE A 31 -0.96 -9.40 -8.53
C PHE A 31 0.02 -9.67 -9.67
N ALA A 32 1.06 -8.83 -9.81
CA ALA A 32 2.08 -9.08 -10.82
C ALA A 32 3.02 -10.21 -10.40
N PRO A 33 3.58 -10.96 -11.38
CA PRO A 33 4.59 -11.96 -11.12
C PRO A 33 5.73 -11.43 -10.27
N LEU A 34 6.17 -12.26 -9.31
CA LEU A 34 7.28 -11.96 -8.38
C LEU A 34 7.05 -10.74 -7.45
N GLY A 35 5.89 -10.10 -7.51
CA GLY A 35 5.61 -8.86 -6.76
C GLY A 35 6.14 -7.60 -7.45
N LEU A 36 6.33 -7.64 -8.78
CA LEU A 36 6.71 -6.46 -9.56
C LEU A 36 5.72 -5.33 -9.30
N THR A 37 6.22 -4.20 -8.80
CA THR A 37 5.38 -3.08 -8.37
C THR A 37 5.39 -1.99 -9.43
N LEU A 38 4.30 -1.89 -10.19
CA LEU A 38 4.04 -0.83 -11.14
C LEU A 38 2.88 0.04 -10.63
N HIS A 39 3.01 1.35 -10.77
CA HIS A 39 1.97 2.32 -10.42
C HIS A 39 1.01 2.50 -11.60
N THR A 40 0.29 1.44 -11.95
CA THR A 40 -0.68 1.41 -13.06
C THR A 40 -2.11 1.64 -12.60
N GLY A 41 -2.32 1.90 -11.31
CA GLY A 41 -3.64 1.83 -10.70
C GLY A 41 -4.16 0.39 -10.65
N MET A 42 -5.18 0.19 -9.84
CA MET A 42 -5.89 -1.08 -9.72
C MET A 42 -7.39 -0.84 -9.65
N PRO A 43 -8.21 -1.74 -10.22
CA PRO A 43 -9.63 -1.78 -9.92
C PRO A 43 -9.84 -1.79 -8.41
N GLY A 44 -10.86 -1.08 -7.95
CA GLY A 44 -11.10 -0.88 -6.54
C GLY A 44 -12.57 -0.84 -6.19
N LEU A 45 -12.84 -1.12 -4.92
CA LEU A 45 -14.16 -1.09 -4.30
C LEU A 45 -14.02 -0.35 -2.97
N GLY A 46 -14.99 0.50 -2.63
CA GLY A 46 -14.94 1.36 -1.46
C GLY A 46 -14.66 2.82 -1.82
N GLY A 47 -14.96 3.71 -0.88
CA GLY A 47 -14.87 5.15 -1.05
C GLY A 47 -13.75 5.80 -0.23
N PRO A 48 -13.42 7.05 -0.53
CA PRO A 48 -12.52 7.85 0.29
C PRO A 48 -13.20 8.36 1.58
N LEU A 49 -12.38 8.76 2.54
CA LEU A 49 -12.75 9.54 3.71
C LEU A 49 -12.00 10.88 3.66
N ALA A 50 -12.73 11.97 3.45
CA ALA A 50 -12.19 13.31 3.64
C ALA A 50 -12.26 13.71 5.13
N THR A 51 -11.26 14.44 5.60
CA THR A 51 -11.19 14.93 6.99
C THR A 51 -11.07 16.45 7.03
N GLY A 52 -11.55 17.07 8.12
CA GLY A 52 -11.43 18.52 8.31
C GLY A 52 -9.99 19.04 8.43
N GLY A 53 -8.99 18.14 8.54
CA GLY A 53 -7.58 18.48 8.49
C GLY A 53 -6.99 18.56 7.07
N GLY A 54 -7.83 18.44 6.03
CA GLY A 54 -7.38 18.51 4.63
C GLY A 54 -6.79 17.22 4.09
N LEU A 55 -6.95 16.09 4.80
CA LEU A 55 -6.46 14.78 4.33
C LEU A 55 -7.60 13.93 3.77
N VAL A 56 -7.31 13.22 2.67
CA VAL A 56 -8.19 12.23 2.05
C VAL A 56 -7.59 10.84 2.24
N PHE A 57 -8.25 10.01 3.04
CA PHE A 57 -7.86 8.62 3.26
C PHE A 57 -8.60 7.69 2.31
N ILE A 58 -7.88 6.80 1.63
CA ILE A 58 -8.50 5.80 0.76
C ILE A 58 -7.64 4.54 0.68
N ALA A 59 -8.29 3.38 0.75
CA ALA A 59 -7.67 2.12 0.46
C ALA A 59 -8.11 1.65 -0.93
N ALA A 60 -9.35 1.16 -1.04
CA ALA A 60 -10.13 0.82 -2.22
C ALA A 60 -9.53 -0.23 -3.18
N THR A 61 -8.24 -0.14 -3.44
CA THR A 61 -7.48 -0.93 -4.38
C THR A 61 -7.16 -2.31 -3.86
N MET A 62 -6.91 -3.21 -4.80
CA MET A 62 -6.60 -4.61 -4.53
C MET A 62 -5.22 -4.84 -3.89
N ASP A 63 -4.35 -3.83 -3.87
CA ASP A 63 -2.98 -3.91 -3.37
C ASP A 63 -2.83 -3.64 -1.88
N SER A 64 -3.90 -3.82 -1.09
CA SER A 64 -3.86 -3.85 0.39
C SER A 64 -3.10 -2.70 1.06
N TYR A 65 -3.28 -1.47 0.59
CA TYR A 65 -2.75 -0.26 1.23
C TYR A 65 -3.87 0.66 1.65
N LEU A 66 -3.77 1.24 2.85
CA LEU A 66 -4.48 2.48 3.19
C LEU A 66 -3.54 3.66 2.88
N ARG A 67 -4.04 4.64 2.15
CA ARG A 67 -3.29 5.84 1.73
C ARG A 67 -3.93 7.09 2.31
N ALA A 68 -3.13 8.13 2.52
CA ALA A 68 -3.58 9.48 2.82
C ALA A 68 -2.98 10.43 1.79
N PHE A 69 -3.85 11.17 1.13
CA PHE A 69 -3.53 12.20 0.16
C PHE A 69 -3.77 13.59 0.75
N ASP A 70 -3.01 14.57 0.30
CA ASP A 70 -3.36 15.98 0.46
C ASP A 70 -4.64 16.27 -0.34
N GLY A 71 -5.66 16.83 0.30
CA GLY A 71 -6.95 17.08 -0.34
C GLY A 71 -6.91 18.21 -1.37
N ALA A 72 -5.93 19.11 -1.30
CA ALA A 72 -5.83 20.25 -2.21
C ALA A 72 -4.95 19.93 -3.43
N SER A 73 -3.82 19.24 -3.24
CA SER A 73 -2.89 18.92 -4.33
C SER A 73 -3.04 17.52 -4.91
N GLY A 74 -3.64 16.58 -4.17
CA GLY A 74 -3.65 15.16 -4.52
C GLY A 74 -2.32 14.45 -4.25
N ASP A 75 -1.38 15.06 -3.53
CA ASP A 75 -0.09 14.42 -3.22
C ASP A 75 -0.25 13.26 -2.23
N LEU A 76 0.38 12.13 -2.51
CA LEU A 76 0.44 11.01 -1.58
C LEU A 76 1.37 11.33 -0.40
N LEU A 77 0.80 11.62 0.77
CA LEU A 77 1.56 12.01 1.97
C LEU A 77 1.93 10.84 2.86
N TRP A 78 1.06 9.82 2.93
CA TRP A 78 1.27 8.67 3.80
C TRP A 78 0.60 7.42 3.25
N LEU A 79 1.14 6.27 3.60
CA LEU A 79 0.52 4.98 3.35
C LEU A 79 0.93 3.96 4.41
N SER A 80 0.09 2.94 4.60
CA SER A 80 0.42 1.76 5.38
C SER A 80 -0.16 0.51 4.73
N ARG A 81 0.65 -0.54 4.73
CA ARG A 81 0.22 -1.87 4.30
C ARG A 81 -0.79 -2.46 5.28
N LEU A 82 -1.86 -3.02 4.74
CA LEU A 82 -2.91 -3.74 5.45
C LEU A 82 -2.63 -5.27 5.42
N PRO A 83 -3.09 -6.02 6.44
CA PRO A 83 -2.91 -7.48 6.51
C PRO A 83 -3.76 -8.27 5.48
N ALA A 84 -4.80 -7.63 4.94
CA ALA A 84 -5.69 -8.10 3.88
C ALA A 84 -6.15 -6.88 3.05
N SER A 85 -6.82 -7.11 1.93
CA SER A 85 -7.17 -6.00 1.02
C SER A 85 -8.21 -5.06 1.64
N GLY A 86 -7.96 -3.75 1.53
CA GLY A 86 -8.78 -2.68 2.13
C GLY A 86 -9.89 -2.20 1.21
N GLN A 87 -10.75 -3.10 0.74
CA GLN A 87 -11.84 -2.77 -0.20
C GLN A 87 -13.11 -2.23 0.49
N ALA A 88 -12.96 -1.71 1.71
CA ALA A 88 -13.99 -0.99 2.46
C ALA A 88 -13.65 0.51 2.51
N GLY A 89 -14.65 1.35 2.72
CA GLY A 89 -14.42 2.76 3.06
C GLY A 89 -13.80 2.90 4.45
N PRO A 90 -12.75 3.72 4.64
CA PRO A 90 -12.25 4.05 5.96
C PRO A 90 -13.24 4.99 6.68
N MET A 91 -13.15 5.04 8.01
CA MET A 91 -13.89 5.97 8.86
C MET A 91 -12.97 6.66 9.87
N SER A 92 -13.41 7.77 10.46
CA SER A 92 -12.70 8.41 11.57
C SER A 92 -13.63 8.70 12.74
N TYR A 93 -13.08 8.62 13.96
CA TYR A 93 -13.78 9.01 15.18
C TYR A 93 -12.78 9.55 16.21
N VAL A 94 -13.30 10.21 17.25
CA VAL A 94 -12.53 10.67 18.40
C VAL A 94 -12.90 9.86 19.63
N TYR A 95 -11.89 9.35 20.34
CA TYR A 95 -12.06 8.69 21.63
C TYR A 95 -11.01 9.18 22.61
N LYS A 96 -11.45 9.62 23.80
CA LYS A 96 -10.58 10.20 24.85
C LYS A 96 -9.61 11.25 24.30
N GLY A 97 -10.14 12.18 23.49
CA GLY A 97 -9.39 13.28 22.88
C GLY A 97 -8.34 12.83 21.86
N ARG A 98 -8.39 11.60 21.35
CA ARG A 98 -7.52 11.10 20.28
C ARG A 98 -8.37 10.80 19.05
N GLN A 99 -7.99 11.33 17.90
CA GLN A 99 -8.59 10.96 16.62
C GLN A 99 -7.98 9.66 16.13
N TYR A 100 -8.83 8.79 15.60
CA TYR A 100 -8.47 7.54 14.96
C TYR A 100 -9.00 7.52 13.52
N VAL A 101 -8.24 6.89 12.62
CA VAL A 101 -8.69 6.47 11.30
C VAL A 101 -8.75 4.95 11.32
N VAL A 102 -9.90 4.36 10.97
CA VAL A 102 -10.15 2.93 11.09
C VAL A 102 -10.67 2.38 9.77
N ILE A 103 -10.24 1.17 9.44
CA ILE A 103 -10.68 0.46 8.24
C ILE A 103 -10.86 -1.03 8.54
N ALA A 104 -11.91 -1.61 7.95
CA ALA A 104 -12.05 -3.05 7.84
C ALA A 104 -11.20 -3.54 6.65
N ALA A 105 -10.20 -4.37 6.93
CA ALA A 105 -9.36 -5.02 5.93
C ALA A 105 -9.81 -6.48 5.82
N GLY A 106 -10.83 -6.69 4.99
CA GLY A 106 -11.46 -8.00 4.78
C GLY A 106 -11.10 -8.69 3.47
N GLY A 107 -10.74 -7.92 2.46
CA GLY A 107 -10.71 -8.36 1.09
C GLY A 107 -12.10 -8.53 0.47
N HIS A 108 -12.10 -9.00 -0.78
CA HIS A 108 -13.29 -9.27 -1.58
C HIS A 108 -13.03 -10.54 -2.41
N SER A 109 -13.85 -11.56 -2.21
CA SER A 109 -13.66 -12.92 -2.75
C SER A 109 -13.66 -12.95 -4.27
N GLU A 110 -14.57 -12.19 -4.89
CA GLU A 110 -14.80 -12.15 -6.33
C GLU A 110 -13.66 -11.43 -7.06
N ALA A 111 -12.97 -10.51 -6.37
CA ALA A 111 -11.77 -9.86 -6.87
C ALA A 111 -10.50 -10.72 -6.68
N GLY A 112 -10.59 -11.90 -6.05
CA GLY A 112 -9.43 -12.77 -5.79
C GLY A 112 -8.40 -12.14 -4.84
N THR A 113 -8.79 -11.15 -4.04
CA THR A 113 -7.89 -10.48 -3.11
C THR A 113 -7.69 -11.31 -1.84
N ARG A 114 -6.57 -11.06 -1.15
CA ARG A 114 -6.28 -11.70 0.14
C ARG A 114 -7.42 -11.43 1.13
N GLN A 115 -8.02 -12.52 1.62
CA GLN A 115 -9.08 -12.48 2.62
C GLN A 115 -8.51 -12.30 4.03
N GLY A 116 -9.30 -11.71 4.92
CA GLY A 116 -8.99 -11.57 6.34
C GLY A 116 -10.17 -11.03 7.13
N ASP A 117 -10.02 -10.96 8.45
CA ASP A 117 -11.04 -10.41 9.37
C ASP A 117 -10.37 -9.39 10.30
N TYR A 118 -9.87 -8.30 9.72
CA TYR A 118 -9.11 -7.30 10.45
C TYR A 118 -9.86 -5.97 10.53
N VAL A 119 -9.88 -5.39 11.73
CA VAL A 119 -10.17 -3.96 11.92
C VAL A 119 -8.87 -3.29 12.33
N VAL A 120 -8.37 -2.39 11.50
CA VAL A 120 -7.09 -1.72 11.72
C VAL A 120 -7.34 -0.26 12.06
N ALA A 121 -6.75 0.21 13.15
CA ALA A 121 -6.86 1.59 13.61
C ALA A 121 -5.51 2.30 13.61
N TYR A 122 -5.49 3.52 13.08
CA TYR A 122 -4.34 4.40 13.01
C TYR A 122 -4.60 5.66 13.83
N ALA A 123 -3.56 6.17 14.48
CA ALA A 123 -3.58 7.46 15.15
C ALA A 123 -2.15 8.03 15.24
N LEU A 124 -2.03 9.35 15.35
CA LEU A 124 -0.74 9.99 15.64
C LEU A 124 -0.16 9.46 16.95
N PRO A 125 1.17 9.25 17.05
CA PRO A 125 1.80 8.68 18.23
C PRO A 125 1.66 9.62 19.44
N ARG A 126 1.38 9.04 20.61
CA ARG A 126 1.49 9.70 21.92
C ARG A 126 2.75 9.23 22.65
N ALA A 127 3.16 9.98 23.67
CA ALA A 127 4.22 9.56 24.58
C ALA A 127 3.86 8.19 25.18
N GLY A 128 4.79 7.24 25.11
CA GLY A 128 4.58 5.86 25.58
C GLY A 128 4.03 4.88 24.54
N ASP A 129 3.57 5.35 23.37
CA ASP A 129 3.11 4.44 22.32
C ASP A 129 4.28 3.66 21.69
N ARG A 130 4.02 2.39 21.36
CA ARG A 130 4.97 1.56 20.63
C ARG A 130 5.14 2.09 19.21
N LYS A 131 6.37 2.46 18.84
CA LYS A 131 6.69 2.88 17.47
C LYS A 131 6.69 1.66 16.53
N PRO A 132 6.31 1.82 15.26
CA PRO A 132 6.48 0.79 14.25
C PRO A 132 7.94 0.34 14.17
N SER A 133 8.18 -0.96 13.95
CA SER A 133 9.53 -1.50 13.83
C SER A 133 10.23 -0.94 12.59
N LEU A 134 11.57 -0.94 12.60
CA LEU A 134 12.33 -0.53 11.41
C LEU A 134 12.03 -1.42 10.20
N VAL A 135 11.77 -2.72 10.46
CA VAL A 135 11.40 -3.68 9.42
C VAL A 135 10.08 -3.30 8.76
N SER A 136 9.04 -2.97 9.54
CA SER A 136 7.74 -2.60 8.96
C SER A 136 7.84 -1.29 8.18
N ARG A 137 8.57 -0.29 8.71
CA ARG A 137 8.84 0.97 7.99
C ARG A 137 9.55 0.78 6.66
N LEU A 138 10.43 -0.22 6.57
CA LEU A 138 11.18 -0.52 5.36
C LEU A 138 10.37 -1.36 4.37
N LEU A 139 9.63 -2.38 4.84
CA LEU A 139 8.96 -3.35 3.99
C LEU A 139 7.56 -2.93 3.54
N ASP A 140 6.85 -2.12 4.33
CA ASP A 140 5.45 -1.75 4.07
C ASP A 140 5.32 -0.58 3.08
N ARG A 141 6.31 -0.38 2.22
CA ARG A 141 6.21 0.52 1.08
C ARG A 141 6.16 -0.26 -0.22
N PRO A 142 5.38 0.20 -1.22
CA PRO A 142 5.29 -0.46 -2.51
C PRO A 142 6.67 -0.82 -3.09
N GLY A 143 6.82 -2.07 -3.50
CA GLY A 143 8.01 -2.60 -4.17
C GLY A 143 9.20 -2.93 -3.27
N ARG A 144 9.16 -2.59 -1.97
CA ARG A 144 10.30 -2.90 -1.06
C ARG A 144 10.47 -4.39 -0.84
N ARG A 145 9.38 -5.15 -0.79
CA ARG A 145 9.41 -6.62 -0.70
C ARG A 145 10.08 -7.24 -1.94
N PHE A 146 9.74 -6.75 -3.13
CA PHE A 146 10.35 -7.17 -4.38
C PHE A 146 11.87 -6.95 -4.38
N ILE A 147 12.32 -5.73 -4.09
CA ILE A 147 13.75 -5.37 -4.06
C ILE A 147 14.52 -6.25 -3.08
N LEU A 148 13.95 -6.49 -1.89
CA LEU A 148 14.60 -7.28 -0.86
C LEU A 148 14.72 -8.76 -1.28
N ASN A 149 13.65 -9.32 -1.85
CA ASN A 149 13.66 -10.69 -2.38
C ASN A 149 14.67 -10.86 -3.53
N MET A 150 14.71 -9.90 -4.48
CA MET A 150 15.68 -9.92 -5.58
C MET A 150 17.12 -9.83 -5.07
N SER A 151 17.36 -9.02 -4.05
CA SER A 151 18.67 -8.87 -3.42
C SER A 151 19.13 -10.17 -2.74
N LEU A 152 18.23 -10.85 -2.03
CA LEU A 152 18.51 -12.13 -1.39
C LEU A 152 18.78 -13.24 -2.41
N ILE A 153 18.00 -13.30 -3.50
CA ILE A 153 18.24 -14.25 -4.59
C ILE A 153 19.60 -14.01 -5.23
N GLY A 154 19.94 -12.75 -5.53
CA GLY A 154 21.25 -12.39 -6.05
C GLY A 154 22.40 -12.83 -5.13
N LEU A 155 22.28 -12.59 -3.82
CA LEU A 155 23.28 -12.99 -2.84
C LEU A 155 23.45 -14.52 -2.75
N ALA A 156 22.34 -15.27 -2.83
CA ALA A 156 22.36 -16.73 -2.84
C ALA A 156 23.05 -17.28 -4.09
N LEU A 157 22.79 -16.70 -5.27
CA LEU A 157 23.45 -17.08 -6.53
C LEU A 157 24.96 -16.80 -6.49
N VAL A 158 25.38 -15.66 -5.96
CA VAL A 158 26.80 -15.34 -5.76
C VAL A 158 27.46 -16.33 -4.80
N GLY A 159 26.81 -16.63 -3.67
CA GLY A 159 27.30 -17.59 -2.69
C GLY A 159 27.45 -19.00 -3.28
N ALA A 160 26.46 -19.47 -4.02
CA ALA A 160 26.52 -20.74 -4.74
C ALA A 160 27.65 -20.75 -5.78
N GLY A 161 27.82 -19.67 -6.54
CA GLY A 161 28.92 -19.51 -7.49
C GLY A 161 30.31 -19.58 -6.84
N LEU A 162 30.49 -18.92 -5.69
CA LEU A 162 31.74 -18.95 -4.93
C LEU A 162 32.04 -20.35 -4.34
N LEU A 163 31.02 -21.06 -3.85
CA LEU A 163 31.17 -22.43 -3.36
C LEU A 163 31.53 -23.39 -4.50
N LEU A 164 30.88 -23.24 -5.65
CA LEU A 164 31.16 -24.05 -6.83
C LEU A 164 32.59 -23.80 -7.35
N ALA A 165 33.01 -22.53 -7.41
CA ALA A 165 34.38 -22.16 -7.75
C ALA A 165 35.39 -22.80 -6.78
N ARG A 166 35.18 -22.66 -5.46
CA ARG A 166 36.04 -23.31 -4.45
C ARG A 166 36.09 -24.82 -4.60
N PHE A 167 34.97 -25.48 -4.89
CA PHE A 167 34.92 -26.92 -5.10
C PHE A 167 35.70 -27.36 -6.34
N VAL A 168 35.59 -26.62 -7.45
CA VAL A 168 36.33 -26.86 -8.68
C VAL A 168 37.83 -26.64 -8.48
N PHE A 169 38.24 -25.55 -7.82
CA PHE A 169 39.65 -25.24 -7.57
C PHE A 169 40.32 -26.17 -6.55
N ARG A 170 39.56 -26.81 -5.64
CA ARG A 170 40.10 -27.74 -4.62
C ARG A 170 40.27 -29.17 -5.15
N ARG A 171 39.77 -29.48 -6.35
CA ARG A 171 39.91 -30.78 -7.04
C ARG A 171 41.04 -30.79 -8.09
N ARG A 172 41.74 -29.67 -8.28
CA ARG A 172 43.01 -29.60 -9.01
C ARG A 172 44.15 -29.52 -8.01
#